data_AF-A0A1Q8SMF8-F1
#
_entry.id   AF-A0A1Q8SMF8-F1
#
_cell.length_a   1.000
_cell.length_b   1.000
_cell.length_c   1.000
_cell.angle_alpha   90.00
_cell.angle_beta   90.00
_cell.angle_gamma   90.00
#
_symmetry.space_group_name_H-M   'P 1'
#
loop_
_entity.id
_entity.type
_entity.pdbx_description
1 polymer ?
#
loop_
_entity_poly.entity_id
_entity_poly.type
_entity_poly.pdbx_seq_one_letter_code
_entity_poly.pdbx_strand_id
1 'polypeptide(L)'
;LKNHGKRSGRLFPQDAYQAFSEAMNRTGIELPKGQRTHVLRHTFASHFIMNGGDLLTLQKILGHQTIQMTMRYAHLSPDHLADSLKFGPKMPGRHLVDTDEKWNPETGRKLK
;
A
#
# COMPACT_ATOMS: atom_id res chain seq x y z
N LEU A 1 -25.13 23.11 5.37
CA LEU A 1 -23.96 22.19 5.42
C LEU A 1 -23.50 22.06 6.86
N LYS A 2 -23.66 20.85 7.43
CA LYS A 2 -23.14 20.28 8.70
C LYS A 2 -23.21 21.16 9.98
N ASN A 3 -24.31 20.96 10.72
CA ASN A 3 -24.42 21.23 12.16
C ASN A 3 -23.48 20.29 12.93
N HIS A 4 -22.28 20.74 13.29
CA HIS A 4 -21.49 20.05 14.29
C HIS A 4 -22.06 20.40 15.67
N GLY A 5 -22.76 19.46 16.31
CA GLY A 5 -23.28 19.62 17.68
C GLY A 5 -22.18 20.04 18.66
N LYS A 6 -22.58 20.59 19.83
CA LYS A 6 -21.64 21.05 20.87
C LYS A 6 -20.55 20.00 21.09
N ARG A 7 -19.28 20.39 20.92
CA ARG A 7 -18.11 19.52 21.13
C ARG A 7 -18.11 19.08 22.60
N SER A 8 -18.64 17.89 22.85
CA SER A 8 -18.73 17.30 24.17
C SER A 8 -17.53 16.40 24.41
N GLY A 9 -16.64 16.81 25.33
CA GLY A 9 -15.61 15.95 25.93
C GLY A 9 -14.66 15.20 25.00
N ARG A 10 -13.92 14.24 25.58
CA ARG A 10 -13.16 13.24 24.83
C ARG A 10 -14.13 12.17 24.30
N LEU A 11 -13.98 11.74 23.04
CA LEU A 11 -14.76 10.64 22.48
C LEU A 11 -14.57 9.33 23.27
N PHE A 12 -13.34 9.10 23.71
CA PHE A 12 -12.99 8.00 24.61
C PHE A 12 -12.59 8.61 25.96
N PRO A 13 -13.50 8.65 26.95
CA PRO A 13 -13.23 9.29 28.24
C PRO A 13 -12.26 8.49 29.11
N GLN A 14 -12.16 7.17 28.88
CA GLN A 14 -11.26 6.27 29.59
C GLN A 14 -10.16 5.75 28.65
N ASP A 15 -9.03 5.35 29.24
CA ASP A 15 -7.95 4.73 28.49
C ASP A 15 -8.35 3.32 28.02
N ALA A 16 -8.37 3.12 26.71
CA ALA A 16 -8.71 1.84 26.09
C ALA A 16 -7.50 0.88 25.98
N TYR A 17 -6.30 1.31 26.38
CA TYR A 17 -5.08 0.52 26.22
C TYR A 17 -5.12 -0.78 27.03
N GLN A 18 -5.65 -0.76 28.25
CA GLN A 18 -5.77 -1.96 29.08
C GLN A 18 -6.75 -2.96 28.47
N ALA A 19 -7.93 -2.51 28.07
CA ALA A 19 -8.92 -3.34 27.38
C ALA A 19 -8.34 -3.94 26.07
N PHE A 20 -7.56 -3.15 25.33
CA PHE A 20 -6.86 -3.64 24.14
C PHE A 20 -5.77 -4.67 24.48
N SER A 21 -5.00 -4.45 25.55
CA SER A 21 -3.98 -5.38 26.03
C SER A 21 -4.58 -6.74 26.43
N GLU A 22 -5.71 -6.72 27.15
CA GLU A 22 -6.47 -7.92 27.48
C GLU A 22 -7.00 -8.62 26.24
N ALA A 23 -7.58 -7.86 25.30
CA ALA A 23 -8.07 -8.41 24.05
C ALA A 23 -6.95 -9.12 23.26
N MET A 24 -5.77 -8.51 23.16
CA MET A 24 -4.59 -9.09 22.53
C MET A 24 -4.10 -10.35 23.26
N ASN A 25 -4.16 -10.39 24.60
CA ASN A 25 -3.78 -11.60 25.34
C ASN A 25 -4.75 -12.77 25.05
N ARG A 26 -6.04 -12.51 24.82
CA ARG A 26 -7.03 -13.55 24.47
C ARG A 26 -6.84 -14.13 23.07
N THR A 27 -6.24 -13.41 22.13
CA THR A 27 -6.02 -13.91 20.77
C THR A 27 -4.86 -14.89 20.67
N GLY A 28 -3.99 -14.96 21.68
CA GLY A 28 -2.75 -15.74 21.63
C GLY A 28 -1.70 -15.19 20.65
N ILE A 29 -1.89 -13.98 20.13
CA ILE A 29 -0.95 -13.37 19.19
C ILE A 29 0.23 -12.78 19.97
N GLU A 30 1.42 -13.31 19.71
CA GLU A 30 2.66 -12.76 20.25
C GLU A 30 3.17 -11.60 19.38
N LEU A 31 3.52 -10.48 20.04
CA LEU A 31 4.06 -9.30 19.38
C LEU A 31 5.41 -8.93 20.01
N PRO A 32 6.35 -8.40 19.22
CA PRO A 32 7.57 -7.82 19.75
C PRO A 32 7.27 -6.74 20.80
N LYS A 33 8.14 -6.62 21.80
CA LYS A 33 8.00 -5.63 22.87
C LYS A 33 7.84 -4.22 22.29
N GLY A 34 6.80 -3.51 22.72
CA GLY A 34 6.51 -2.14 22.28
C GLY A 34 5.69 -2.02 20.99
N GLN A 35 5.40 -3.12 20.27
CA GLN A 35 4.64 -3.04 19.02
C GLN A 35 3.12 -2.91 19.20
N ARG A 36 2.58 -3.20 20.40
CA ARG A 36 1.13 -3.16 20.66
C ARG A 36 0.50 -1.81 20.30
N THR A 37 1.19 -0.70 20.55
CA THR A 37 0.67 0.65 20.25
C THR A 37 0.59 0.96 18.75
N HIS A 38 1.33 0.22 17.92
CA HIS A 38 1.44 0.47 16.48
C HIS A 38 0.93 -0.68 15.62
N VAL A 39 0.64 -1.86 16.19
CA VAL A 39 0.27 -3.05 15.43
C VAL A 39 -0.94 -2.79 14.52
N LEU A 40 -1.99 -2.16 15.02
CA LEU A 40 -3.19 -1.85 14.22
C LEU A 40 -2.87 -0.87 13.07
N ARG A 41 -1.96 0.09 13.31
CA ARG A 41 -1.48 1.01 12.28
C ARG A 41 -0.68 0.28 11.21
N HIS A 42 0.18 -0.66 11.61
CA HIS A 42 0.94 -1.52 10.69
C HIS A 42 0.03 -2.43 9.88
N THR A 43 -0.99 -3.04 10.51
CA THR A 43 -2.00 -3.86 9.84
C THR A 43 -2.74 -3.03 8.79
N PHE A 44 -3.25 -1.85 9.16
CA PHE A 44 -3.91 -0.95 8.21
C PHE A 44 -3.00 -0.61 7.02
N ALA A 45 -1.77 -0.19 7.28
CA ALA A 45 -0.84 0.22 6.24
C ALA A 45 -0.47 -0.94 5.29
N SER A 46 -0.27 -2.13 5.84
CA SER A 46 0.04 -3.34 5.06
C SER A 46 -1.11 -3.68 4.13
N HIS A 47 -2.34 -3.77 4.66
CA HIS A 47 -3.52 -4.07 3.85
C HIS A 47 -3.84 -2.97 2.84
N PHE A 48 -3.59 -1.70 3.16
CA PHE A 48 -3.79 -0.61 2.22
C PHE A 48 -2.92 -0.76 0.97
N ILE A 49 -1.63 -1.08 1.14
CA ILE A 49 -0.71 -1.29 0.01
C ILE A 49 -1.02 -2.60 -0.72
N MET A 50 -1.30 -3.70 -0.01
CA MET A 50 -1.67 -4.98 -0.63
C MET A 50 -2.92 -4.85 -1.52
N ASN A 51 -3.84 -3.95 -1.19
CA ASN A 51 -5.04 -3.66 -1.98
C ASN A 51 -4.78 -2.70 -3.17
N GLY A 52 -3.51 -2.42 -3.51
CA GLY A 52 -3.14 -1.53 -4.61
C GLY A 52 -3.17 -0.03 -4.26
N GLY A 53 -3.14 0.30 -2.97
CA GLY A 53 -3.08 1.68 -2.51
C GLY A 53 -1.75 2.35 -2.82
N ASP A 54 -1.79 3.65 -3.09
CA ASP A 54 -0.60 4.45 -3.42
C ASP A 54 0.23 4.83 -2.17
N LEU A 55 1.57 4.68 -2.27
CA LEU A 55 2.53 4.96 -1.19
C LEU A 55 2.51 6.43 -0.74
N LEU A 56 2.37 7.39 -1.67
CA LEU A 56 2.33 8.82 -1.33
C LEU A 56 1.04 9.16 -0.58
N THR A 57 -0.07 8.54 -0.96
CA THR A 57 -1.35 8.63 -0.25
C THR A 57 -1.24 8.05 1.14
N LEU A 58 -0.66 6.86 1.28
CA LEU A 58 -0.44 6.23 2.59
C LEU A 58 0.45 7.10 3.50
N GLN A 59 1.49 7.74 2.95
CA GLN A 59 2.35 8.65 3.70
C GLN A 59 1.53 9.78 4.36
N LYS A 60 0.60 10.39 3.62
CA LYS A 60 -0.28 11.45 4.11
C LYS A 60 -1.27 10.94 5.15
N ILE A 61 -1.90 9.78 4.92
CA ILE A 61 -2.84 9.15 5.86
C ILE A 61 -2.16 8.86 7.21
N LEU A 62 -0.94 8.34 7.16
CA LEU A 62 -0.15 8.01 8.35
C LEU A 62 0.52 9.23 9.00
N GLY A 63 0.54 10.38 8.31
CA GLY A 63 1.24 11.58 8.78
C GLY A 63 2.76 11.40 8.88
N HIS A 64 3.35 10.59 7.98
CA HIS A 64 4.81 10.41 7.96
C HIS A 64 5.50 11.64 7.37
N GLN A 65 6.52 12.15 8.09
CA GLN A 65 7.28 13.33 7.66
C GLN A 65 8.06 13.05 6.37
N THR A 66 8.60 11.85 6.21
CA THR A 66 9.42 11.47 5.06
C THR A 66 8.88 10.20 4.42
N ILE A 67 9.07 10.07 3.09
CA ILE A 67 8.60 8.89 2.35
C ILE A 67 9.31 7.61 2.80
N GLN A 68 10.57 7.71 3.24
CA GLN A 68 11.38 6.62 3.75
C GLN A 68 10.70 5.87 4.91
N MET A 69 9.91 6.56 5.75
CA MET A 69 9.14 5.91 6.82
C MET A 69 8.06 4.98 6.28
N THR A 70 7.43 5.35 5.16
CA THR A 70 6.37 4.59 4.48
C THR A 70 6.93 3.51 3.55
N MET A 71 8.15 3.68 3.04
CA MET A 71 8.82 2.70 2.16
C MET A 71 8.93 1.30 2.79
N ARG A 72 8.83 1.19 4.12
CA ARG A 72 8.73 -0.10 4.83
C ARG A 72 7.59 -0.99 4.33
N TYR A 73 6.53 -0.43 3.73
CA TYR A 73 5.41 -1.19 3.17
C TYR A 73 5.49 -1.40 1.66
N ALA A 74 6.47 -0.81 0.96
CA ALA A 74 6.51 -0.81 -0.50
C ALA A 74 6.59 -2.22 -1.10
N HIS A 75 7.26 -3.15 -0.41
CA HIS A 75 7.38 -4.55 -0.81
C HIS A 75 6.06 -5.32 -0.82
N LEU A 76 4.99 -4.78 -0.23
CA LEU A 76 3.66 -5.37 -0.22
C LEU A 76 2.82 -4.96 -1.43
N SER A 77 3.33 -4.04 -2.27
CA SER A 77 2.61 -3.55 -3.44
C SER A 77 2.45 -4.69 -4.44
N PRO A 78 1.26 -4.86 -5.06
CA PRO A 78 1.11 -5.80 -6.16
C PRO A 78 2.01 -5.39 -7.35
N ASP A 79 2.36 -6.35 -8.20
CA ASP A 79 3.19 -6.10 -9.39
C ASP A 79 2.44 -5.23 -10.41
N HIS A 80 2.98 -4.05 -10.70
CA HIS A 80 2.39 -3.06 -11.62
C HIS A 80 3.11 -2.99 -12.98
N LEU A 81 3.84 -4.04 -13.38
CA LEU A 81 4.60 -4.03 -14.64
C LEU A 81 3.67 -3.83 -15.86
N ALA A 82 2.48 -4.44 -15.84
CA ALA A 82 1.48 -4.27 -16.90
C ALA A 82 0.90 -2.84 -16.94
N ASP A 83 0.85 -2.15 -15.80
CA ASP A 83 0.37 -0.77 -15.74
C ASP A 83 1.31 0.19 -16.47
N SER A 84 2.61 -0.13 -16.55
CA SER A 84 3.57 0.66 -17.34
C SER A 84 3.24 0.66 -18.84
N LEU A 85 2.68 -0.44 -19.37
CA LEU A 85 2.20 -0.48 -20.75
C LEU A 85 0.93 0.35 -20.94
N LYS A 86 0.04 0.35 -19.93
CA LYS A 86 -1.23 1.07 -19.96
C LYS A 86 -1.05 2.59 -19.82
N PHE A 87 -0.18 3.03 -18.91
CA PHE A 87 0.03 4.44 -18.56
C PHE A 87 1.31 5.03 -19.15
N GLY A 88 2.11 4.23 -19.86
CA GLY A 88 3.28 4.71 -20.60
C GLY A 88 2.88 5.74 -21.67
N PRO A 89 3.83 6.60 -22.09
CA PRO A 89 3.57 7.58 -23.12
C PRO A 89 3.17 6.86 -24.41
N LYS A 90 1.94 7.12 -24.87
CA LYS A 90 1.51 6.71 -26.22
C LYS A 90 2.26 7.59 -27.21
N MET A 91 3.36 7.07 -27.75
CA MET A 91 4.15 7.79 -28.75
C MET A 91 3.31 7.88 -30.05
N PRO A 92 2.84 9.07 -30.48
CA PRO A 92 2.27 9.19 -31.81
C PRO A 92 3.42 9.14 -32.81
N GLY A 93 3.45 8.12 -33.66
CA GLY A 93 4.36 8.08 -34.82
C GLY A 93 5.69 7.34 -34.62
N ARG A 94 5.87 6.54 -33.57
CA ARG A 94 6.88 5.48 -33.62
C ARG A 94 6.19 4.22 -34.13
N HIS A 95 6.38 3.94 -35.41
CA HIS A 95 6.17 2.65 -36.04
C HIS A 95 7.10 1.64 -35.33
N LEU A 96 6.70 1.23 -34.12
CA LEU A 96 7.41 0.23 -33.34
C LEU A 96 6.92 -1.11 -33.85
N VAL A 97 7.77 -1.68 -34.68
CA VAL A 97 7.73 -2.98 -35.34
C VAL A 97 6.64 -3.16 -36.39
N ASP A 98 7.10 -3.18 -37.63
CA ASP A 98 6.57 -4.02 -38.70
C ASP A 98 6.12 -5.37 -38.11
N THR A 99 4.81 -5.55 -37.93
CA THR A 99 4.21 -6.67 -37.20
C THR A 99 4.22 -8.01 -37.95
N ASP A 100 4.95 -8.10 -39.06
CA ASP A 100 5.05 -9.35 -39.84
C ASP A 100 6.34 -10.15 -39.57
N GLU A 101 7.22 -9.71 -38.66
CA GLU A 101 8.42 -10.48 -38.29
C GLU A 101 8.17 -11.44 -37.12
N LYS A 102 8.03 -12.74 -37.43
CA LYS A 102 7.86 -13.80 -36.43
C LYS A 102 9.18 -14.12 -35.71
N TRP A 103 9.14 -14.08 -34.39
CA TRP A 103 10.24 -14.41 -33.48
C TRP A 103 10.23 -15.91 -33.10
N ASN A 104 11.37 -16.60 -33.17
CA ASN A 104 11.49 -18.00 -32.73
C ASN A 104 12.09 -18.10 -31.30
N PRO A 105 11.33 -18.62 -30.32
CA PRO A 105 11.77 -18.71 -28.92
C PRO A 105 12.83 -19.78 -28.64
N GLU A 106 13.02 -20.77 -29.51
CA GLU A 106 14.00 -21.87 -29.29
C GLU A 106 15.41 -21.50 -29.78
N THR A 107 15.50 -20.64 -30.78
CA THR A 107 16.77 -20.29 -31.43
C THR A 107 17.23 -18.86 -31.16
N GLY A 108 16.37 -18.02 -30.57
CA GLY A 108 16.68 -16.64 -30.22
C GLY A 108 17.01 -15.76 -31.44
N ARG A 109 16.47 -16.10 -32.62
CA ARG A 109 16.66 -15.33 -33.86
C ARG A 109 15.34 -15.18 -34.61
N LYS A 110 15.30 -14.17 -35.49
CA LYS A 110 14.15 -13.89 -36.35
C LYS A 110 13.95 -15.01 -37.39
N LEU A 111 12.70 -15.38 -37.67
CA LEU A 111 12.34 -16.20 -38.83
C LEU A 111 12.32 -15.29 -40.06
N LYS A 112 13.02 -15.69 -41.12
CA LYS A 112 13.01 -14.99 -42.41
C LYS A 112 11.64 -15.10 -43.09
#